data_AF-A0A679FVJ6-F1
#
_entry.id   AF-A0A679FVJ6-F1
#
_cell.length_a   1.000
_cell.length_b   1.000
_cell.length_c   1.000
_cell.angle_alpha   90.00
_cell.angle_beta   90.00
_cell.angle_gamma   90.00
#
_symmetry.space_group_name_H-M   'P 1'
#
loop_
_entity.id
_entity.type
_entity.pdbx_description
1 polymer ?
#
loop_
_entity_poly.entity_id
_entity_poly.type
_entity_poly.pdbx_seq_one_letter_code
_entity_poly.pdbx_strand_id
1 'polypeptide(L)'
;MTDKKQRVRQARSLRRVVRGVDLPTSVKLVRLVQNGDWSGFVSLLSTKGFFVDSDFQMDPCDVCGFHTVGKLYVKKGGRVVGVLDYHDGVVLP
;
A
#
# COMPACT_ATOMS: atom_id res chain seq x y z
N MET A 1 7.44 12.56 19.37
CA MET A 1 7.91 13.51 18.33
C MET A 1 8.54 12.78 17.11
N THR A 2 8.05 11.58 16.80
CA THR A 2 8.71 10.56 15.95
C THR A 2 8.02 10.32 14.60
N ASP A 3 6.77 10.78 14.45
CA ASP A 3 5.86 10.31 13.39
C ASP A 3 6.13 10.96 12.01
N LYS A 4 6.40 12.28 11.97
CA LYS A 4 6.51 13.02 10.68
C LYS A 4 7.73 12.61 9.85
N LYS A 5 8.92 12.47 10.47
CA LYS A 5 10.15 12.07 9.75
C LYS A 5 10.05 10.62 9.27
N GLN A 6 9.51 9.73 10.10
CA GLN A 6 9.29 8.31 9.76
C GLN A 6 8.29 8.18 8.60
N ARG A 7 7.18 8.92 8.64
CA ARG A 7 6.18 8.94 7.57
C ARG A 7 6.76 9.43 6.24
N VAL A 8 7.57 10.48 6.26
CA VAL A 8 8.25 10.97 5.04
C VAL A 8 9.24 9.94 4.49
N ARG A 9 9.94 9.20 5.36
CA ARG A 9 10.84 8.11 4.95
C ARG A 9 10.07 6.97 4.29
N GLN A 10 8.97 6.53 4.91
CA GLN A 10 8.07 5.50 4.34
C GLN A 10 7.47 5.95 3.02
N ALA A 11 7.03 7.21 2.92
CA ALA A 11 6.49 7.79 1.68
C ALA A 11 7.53 7.81 0.55
N ARG A 12 8.79 8.11 0.87
CA ARG A 12 9.90 8.00 -0.10
C ARG A 12 10.14 6.56 -0.53
N SER A 13 10.03 5.58 0.37
CA SER A 13 10.11 4.16 0.03
C SER A 13 8.99 3.75 -0.92
N LEU A 14 7.75 4.10 -0.56
CA LEU A 14 6.55 3.83 -1.38
C LEU A 14 6.68 4.37 -2.80
N ARG A 15 7.28 5.55 -2.99
CA ARG A 15 7.52 6.13 -4.33
C ARG A 15 8.56 5.40 -5.16
N ARG A 16 9.51 4.71 -4.53
CA ARG A 16 10.48 3.86 -5.24
C ARG A 16 9.81 2.61 -5.77
N VAL A 17 8.82 2.12 -5.02
CA VAL A 17 8.08 0.89 -5.30
C VAL A 17 6.96 1.15 -6.30
N VAL A 18 6.16 2.18 -6.07
CA VAL A 18 5.06 2.62 -6.94
C VAL A 18 5.50 3.83 -7.77
N ARG A 19 5.92 3.56 -9.01
CA ARG A 19 6.41 4.59 -9.93
C ARG A 19 5.30 5.57 -10.32
N GLY A 20 5.66 6.85 -10.35
CA GLY A 20 4.77 7.92 -10.80
C GLY A 20 3.88 8.54 -9.73
N VAL A 21 3.99 8.11 -8.47
CA VAL A 21 3.31 8.75 -7.32
C VAL A 21 4.14 9.94 -6.83
N ASP A 22 3.49 11.09 -6.64
CA ASP A 22 4.11 12.30 -6.08
C ASP A 22 4.30 12.23 -4.55
N LEU A 23 5.18 13.08 -4.01
CA LEU A 23 5.48 13.08 -2.57
C LEU A 23 4.24 13.36 -1.69
N PRO A 24 3.46 14.43 -1.94
CA PRO A 24 2.22 14.67 -1.19
C PRO A 24 1.26 13.47 -1.18
N THR A 25 1.03 12.84 -2.33
CA THR A 25 0.15 11.66 -2.44
C THR A 25 0.73 10.48 -1.65
N SER A 26 2.02 10.19 -1.78
CA SER A 26 2.66 9.09 -1.03
C SER A 26 2.59 9.29 0.50
N VAL A 27 2.70 10.52 1.00
CA VAL A 27 2.55 10.82 2.43
C VAL A 27 1.12 10.56 2.90
N LYS A 28 0.12 10.90 2.07
CA LYS A 28 -1.29 10.61 2.36
C LYS A 28 -1.56 9.10 2.35
N LEU A 29 -1.04 8.38 1.36
CA LEU A 29 -1.16 6.92 1.27
C LEU A 29 -0.58 6.23 2.50
N VAL A 30 0.63 6.60 2.94
CA VAL A 30 1.21 6.05 4.17
C VAL A 30 0.34 6.35 5.39
N ARG A 31 -0.24 7.56 5.49
CA ARG A 31 -1.14 7.91 6.59
C ARG A 31 -2.40 7.03 6.59
N LEU A 32 -2.97 6.75 5.41
CA LEU A 32 -4.15 5.90 5.28
C LEU A 32 -3.84 4.46 5.71
N VAL A 33 -2.70 3.91 5.28
CA VAL A 33 -2.23 2.58 5.73
C VAL A 33 -2.00 2.54 7.24
N GLN A 34 -1.35 3.55 7.82
CA GLN A 34 -1.13 3.65 9.27
C GLN A 34 -2.44 3.71 10.06
N ASN A 35 -3.51 4.23 9.46
CA ASN A 35 -4.84 4.32 10.06
C ASN A 35 -5.71 3.09 9.77
N GLY A 36 -5.23 2.11 9.00
CA GLY A 36 -6.03 0.98 8.54
C GLY A 36 -7.11 1.33 7.50
N ASP A 37 -7.08 2.54 6.92
CA ASP A 37 -8.06 3.01 5.96
C ASP A 37 -7.73 2.53 4.53
N TRP A 38 -8.08 1.27 4.26
CA TRP A 38 -7.84 0.62 2.98
C TRP A 38 -8.69 1.19 1.84
N SER A 39 -9.95 1.52 2.13
CA SER A 39 -10.86 2.09 1.12
C SER A 39 -10.38 3.47 0.68
N GLY A 40 -9.92 4.30 1.63
CA GLY A 40 -9.29 5.58 1.36
C GLY A 40 -7.99 5.44 0.56
N PHE A 41 -7.16 4.43 0.85
CA PHE A 41 -5.92 4.16 0.11
C PHE A 41 -6.19 3.88 -1.37
N VAL A 42 -7.11 2.95 -1.65
CA VAL A 42 -7.48 2.57 -3.03
C VAL A 42 -8.17 3.73 -3.74
N SER A 43 -9.07 4.45 -3.05
CA SER A 43 -9.74 5.63 -3.60
C SER A 43 -8.74 6.73 -3.99
N LEU A 44 -7.76 7.02 -3.13
CA LEU A 44 -6.74 8.02 -3.43
C LEU A 44 -5.89 7.63 -4.65
N LEU A 45 -5.50 6.35 -4.77
CA LEU A 45 -4.80 5.86 -5.97
C LEU A 45 -5.66 6.00 -7.24
N SER A 46 -6.94 5.63 -7.16
CA SER A 46 -7.91 5.75 -8.25
C SER A 46 -8.08 7.20 -8.73
N THR A 47 -8.20 8.16 -7.81
CA THR A 47 -8.28 9.60 -8.17
C THR A 47 -7.02 10.12 -8.88
N LYS A 48 -5.90 9.41 -8.76
CA LYS A 48 -4.62 9.72 -9.43
C LYS A 48 -4.40 8.91 -10.71
N GLY A 49 -5.43 8.18 -11.15
CA GLY A 49 -5.42 7.36 -12.37
C GLY A 49 -4.68 6.03 -12.21
N PHE A 50 -4.48 5.56 -10.98
CA PHE A 50 -3.93 4.24 -10.70
C PHE A 50 -5.05 3.26 -10.40
N PHE A 51 -4.89 2.01 -10.79
CA PHE A 51 -5.78 0.90 -10.46
C PHE A 51 -5.04 -0.06 -9.54
N VAL A 52 -5.73 -0.64 -8.57
CA VAL A 52 -5.16 -1.64 -7.66
C VAL A 52 -5.81 -2.97 -7.97
N ASP A 53 -4.97 -3.97 -8.21
CA ASP A 53 -5.37 -5.36 -8.37
C ASP A 53 -4.78 -6.14 -7.20
N SER A 54 -5.60 -6.95 -6.55
CA SER A 54 -5.25 -7.62 -5.30
C SER A 54 -5.25 -9.14 -5.48
N ASP A 55 -4.14 -9.76 -5.13
CA ASP A 55 -3.96 -11.20 -5.12
C ASP A 55 -3.71 -11.64 -3.68
N PHE A 56 -4.79 -12.04 -3.01
CA PHE A 56 -4.77 -12.41 -1.59
C PHE A 56 -4.99 -13.91 -1.44
N GLN A 57 -4.24 -14.50 -0.53
CA GLN A 57 -4.37 -15.88 -0.11
C GLN A 57 -4.44 -15.96 1.42
N MET A 58 -5.17 -16.96 1.92
CA MET A 58 -5.16 -17.30 3.34
C MET A 58 -4.05 -18.32 3.58
N ASP A 59 -3.11 -17.96 4.44
CA ASP A 59 -1.98 -18.78 4.86
C ASP A 59 -2.25 -19.28 6.29
N PRO A 60 -2.23 -20.60 6.57
CA PRO A 60 -2.45 -21.10 7.92
C PRO A 60 -1.38 -20.61 8.90
N CYS A 61 -1.82 -20.30 10.13
CA CYS A 61 -1.01 -19.80 11.22
C CYS A 61 -1.22 -20.65 12.47
N ASP A 62 -0.17 -21.30 12.97
CA ASP A 62 -0.29 -22.17 14.15
C ASP A 62 -0.67 -21.41 15.44
N VAL A 63 -0.41 -20.11 15.50
CA VAL A 63 -0.68 -19.27 16.68
C VAL A 63 -2.06 -18.63 16.64
N CYS A 64 -2.53 -18.28 15.45
CA CYS A 64 -3.64 -17.36 15.22
C CYS A 64 -4.70 -17.89 14.26
N GLY A 65 -4.56 -19.14 13.79
CA GLY A 65 -5.47 -19.80 12.87
C GLY A 65 -5.05 -19.55 11.43
N PHE A 66 -5.20 -18.31 10.95
CA PHE A 66 -4.92 -17.95 9.56
C PHE A 66 -4.45 -16.50 9.44
N HIS A 67 -3.57 -16.23 8.49
CA HIS A 67 -3.15 -14.92 8.05
C HIS A 67 -3.65 -14.67 6.62
N THR A 68 -4.13 -13.48 6.32
CA THR A 68 -4.36 -13.04 4.94
C THR A 68 -3.10 -12.36 4.45
N VAL A 69 -2.41 -13.01 3.51
CA VAL A 69 -1.19 -12.49 2.89
C VAL A 69 -1.42 -12.32 1.41
N GLY A 70 -0.65 -11.46 0.76
CA GLY A 70 -0.75 -11.33 -0.68
C GLY A 70 -0.05 -10.13 -1.26
N LYS A 71 -0.40 -9.82 -2.51
CA LYS A 71 0.22 -8.76 -3.27
C LYS A 71 -0.80 -7.81 -3.85
N LEU A 72 -0.40 -6.54 -3.88
CA LEU A 72 -1.17 -5.44 -4.42
C LEU A 72 -0.42 -4.90 -5.63
N TYR A 73 -0.95 -5.16 -6.81
CA TYR A 73 -0.40 -4.68 -8.06
C TYR A 73 -1.02 -3.33 -8.39
N VAL A 74 -0.22 -2.28 -8.25
CA VAL A 74 -0.60 -0.93 -8.64
C VAL A 74 -0.33 -0.77 -10.14
N LYS A 75 -1.38 -0.52 -10.91
CA LYS A 75 -1.36 -0.38 -12.37
C LYS A 75 -1.67 1.06 -12.79
N LYS A 76 -1.07 1.54 -13.89
CA LYS A 76 -1.40 2.81 -14.53
C LYS A 76 -1.35 2.65 -16.04
N GLY A 77 -2.44 3.00 -16.73
CA GLY A 77 -2.54 2.79 -18.19
C GLY A 77 -2.34 1.32 -18.60
N GLY A 78 -2.87 0.38 -17.81
CA GLY A 78 -2.77 -1.07 -18.09
C GLY A 78 -1.44 -1.73 -17.74
N ARG A 79 -0.42 -0.97 -17.28
CA ARG A 79 0.89 -1.52 -16.89
C ARG A 79 1.05 -1.52 -15.37
N VAL A 80 1.65 -2.58 -14.82
CA VAL A 80 2.05 -2.61 -13.40
C VAL A 80 3.20 -1.62 -13.20
N VAL A 81 3.00 -0.68 -12.28
CA VAL A 81 3.95 0.39 -11.92
C VAL A 81 4.45 0.26 -10.49
N GLY A 82 3.86 -0.62 -9.69
CA GLY A 82 4.36 -1.00 -8.38
C GLY A 82 3.69 -2.27 -7.87
N VAL A 83 4.37 -2.95 -6.95
CA VAL A 83 3.87 -4.12 -6.24
C VAL A 83 4.10 -3.88 -4.77
N LEU A 84 3.06 -3.99 -3.96
CA LEU A 84 3.14 -3.86 -2.50
C LEU A 84 2.77 -5.19 -1.88
N ASP A 85 3.45 -5.55 -0.79
CA ASP A 85 3.10 -6.74 -0.03
C ASP A 85 1.97 -6.39 0.95
N TYR A 86 1.05 -7.33 1.13
CA TYR A 86 -0.06 -7.23 2.06
C TYR A 86 0.05 -8.35 3.09
N HIS A 87 -0.08 -7.98 4.36
CA HIS A 87 -0.11 -8.90 5.49
C HIS A 87 -1.13 -8.40 6.51
N ASP A 88 -2.24 -9.11 6.67
CA ASP A 88 -3.29 -8.86 7.68
C ASP A 88 -3.69 -7.38 7.85
N GLY A 89 -4.06 -6.74 6.74
CA GLY A 89 -4.49 -5.35 6.75
C GLY A 89 -3.35 -4.33 6.72
N VAL A 90 -2.09 -4.79 6.79
CA VAL A 90 -0.90 -3.94 6.67
C VAL A 90 -0.34 -4.03 5.27
N VAL A 91 -0.10 -2.87 4.65
CA VAL A 91 0.56 -2.76 3.34
C VAL A 91 1.99 -2.31 3.51
N LEU A 92 2.91 -3.11 2.98
CA LEU A 92 4.34 -2.89 3.06
C LEU A 92 4.88 -2.51 1.68
N PRO A 93 5.60 -1.38 1.57
CA PRO A 93 6.35 -1.02 0.37
C PRO A 93 7.64 -1.83 0.24
#